data_AF-A0A177ZIJ5-F1
#
_entry.id   AF-A0A177ZIJ5-F1
#
_cell.length_a   1.000
_cell.length_b   1.000
_cell.length_c   1.000
_cell.angle_alpha   90.00
_cell.angle_beta   90.00
_cell.angle_gamma   90.00
#
_symmetry.space_group_name_H-M   'P 1'
#
loop_
_entity.id
_entity.type
_entity.pdbx_description
1 polymer ?
#
loop_
_entity_poly.entity_id
_entity_poly.type
_entity_poly.pdbx_seq_one_letter_code
_entity_poly.pdbx_strand_id
1 'polypeptide(L)'
;MKKKWTLYLIHHSHTDIGYTDRQEKIERYHVDYIKWVIDILDAARNGSKKEWEGYKWTCENFWQVENFLENCDEEYKRKFTKYVKAGLIDISLTYLNMTELVDNEILDQKFQKGREYAERNQLDLNSAMTADINGFSWGYAETLGR
;
A
#
# COMPACT_ATOMS: atom_id res chain seq x y z
N MET A 1 2.84 10.51 -38.65
CA MET A 1 3.07 11.24 -37.38
C MET A 1 3.48 10.25 -36.30
N LYS A 2 4.51 10.53 -35.49
CA LYS A 2 4.86 9.68 -34.33
C LYS A 2 3.85 9.95 -33.20
N LYS A 3 3.15 8.90 -32.73
CA LYS A 3 2.19 8.98 -31.62
C LYS A 3 2.96 9.30 -30.33
N LYS A 4 2.50 10.30 -29.58
CA LYS A 4 3.02 10.60 -28.23
C LYS A 4 2.29 9.73 -27.22
N TRP A 5 3.04 9.00 -26.40
CA TRP A 5 2.51 8.17 -25.32
C TRP A 5 2.82 8.81 -23.97
N THR A 6 1.88 8.74 -23.05
CA THR A 6 2.11 9.02 -21.63
C THR A 6 2.27 7.68 -20.93
N LEU A 7 3.39 7.50 -20.22
CA LEU A 7 3.67 6.30 -19.44
C LEU A 7 3.60 6.65 -17.96
N TYR A 8 2.80 5.89 -17.20
CA TYR A 8 2.72 5.99 -15.75
C TYR A 8 3.48 4.80 -15.14
N LEU A 9 4.41 5.08 -14.23
CA LEU A 9 5.18 4.06 -13.52
C LEU A 9 4.67 3.99 -12.08
N ILE A 10 4.29 2.79 -11.65
CA ILE A 10 3.79 2.51 -10.29
C ILE A 10 4.77 1.55 -9.63
N HIS A 11 5.54 2.05 -8.67
CA HIS A 11 6.43 1.20 -7.87
C HIS A 11 5.65 0.59 -6.73
N HIS A 12 5.71 -0.72 -6.60
CA HIS A 12 5.10 -1.48 -5.51
C HIS A 12 5.87 -2.79 -5.34
N SER A 13 5.60 -3.50 -4.25
CA SER A 13 6.00 -4.90 -4.07
C SER A 13 4.75 -5.74 -3.90
N HIS A 14 4.66 -6.83 -4.67
CA HIS A 14 3.62 -7.83 -4.50
C HIS A 14 3.75 -8.52 -3.13
N THR A 15 2.62 -8.99 -2.59
CA THR A 15 2.50 -9.54 -1.24
C THR A 15 2.02 -10.99 -1.27
N ASP A 16 2.98 -11.91 -1.25
CA ASP A 16 2.72 -13.35 -1.17
C ASP A 16 3.00 -13.87 0.23
N ILE A 17 1.94 -14.12 1.01
CA ILE A 17 2.08 -14.60 2.38
C ILE A 17 2.04 -16.13 2.39
N GLY A 18 3.17 -16.75 2.77
CA GLY A 18 3.26 -18.21 2.92
C GLY A 18 3.55 -18.99 1.63
N TYR A 19 3.80 -18.30 0.51
CA TYR A 19 4.25 -18.93 -0.73
C TYR A 19 5.78 -18.83 -0.91
N THR A 20 6.32 -17.61 -0.90
CA THR A 20 7.75 -17.36 -1.14
C THR A 20 8.62 -17.58 0.10
N ASP A 21 8.07 -17.35 1.30
CA ASP A 21 8.73 -17.59 2.58
C ASP A 21 7.71 -17.68 3.72
N ARG A 22 8.20 -17.86 4.96
CA ARG A 22 7.40 -17.84 6.19
C ARG A 22 6.72 -16.49 6.39
N GLN A 23 5.50 -16.52 6.92
CA GLN A 23 4.65 -15.33 7.07
C GLN A 23 5.33 -14.23 7.89
N GLU A 24 6.00 -14.59 8.99
CA GLU A 24 6.69 -13.66 9.88
C GLU A 24 7.89 -13.00 9.21
N LYS A 25 8.47 -13.66 8.20
CA LYS A 25 9.58 -13.13 7.42
C LYS A 25 9.07 -12.16 6.35
N ILE A 26 7.95 -12.50 5.70
CA ILE A 26 7.26 -11.61 4.76
C ILE A 26 6.79 -10.33 5.47
N GLU A 27 6.23 -10.46 6.68
CA GLU A 27 5.87 -9.31 7.52
C GLU A 27 7.05 -8.35 7.71
N ARG A 28 8.19 -8.86 8.20
CA ARG A 28 9.40 -8.06 8.42
C ARG A 28 9.89 -7.41 7.13
N TYR A 29 9.83 -8.13 6.01
CA TYR A 29 10.22 -7.57 4.71
C TYR A 29 9.36 -6.37 4.32
N HIS A 30 8.04 -6.46 4.44
CA HIS A 30 7.19 -5.32 4.10
C HIS A 30 7.37 -4.13 5.06
N VAL A 31 7.64 -4.37 6.34
CA VAL A 31 8.04 -3.32 7.29
C VAL A 31 9.32 -2.62 6.80
N ASP A 32 10.36 -3.40 6.46
CA ASP A 32 11.64 -2.85 6.00
C ASP A 32 11.53 -2.14 4.65
N TYR A 33 10.70 -2.65 3.71
CA TYR A 33 10.47 -2.01 2.42
C TYR A 33 9.86 -0.61 2.59
N ILE A 34 8.87 -0.45 3.47
CA ILE A 34 8.27 0.86 3.74
C ILE A 34 9.30 1.79 4.38
N LYS A 35 10.18 1.31 5.27
CA LYS A 35 11.28 2.11 5.83
C LYS A 35 12.24 2.58 4.75
N TRP A 36 12.66 1.70 3.84
CA TRP A 36 13.54 2.07 2.73
C TRP A 36 12.89 3.09 1.79
N VAL A 37 11.60 2.97 1.52
CA VAL A 37 10.83 3.96 0.74
C VAL A 37 10.90 5.33 1.43
N ILE A 38 10.70 5.39 2.75
CA ILE A 38 10.80 6.63 3.52
C ILE A 38 12.22 7.22 3.44
N ASP A 39 13.26 6.40 3.56
CA ASP A 39 14.65 6.84 3.46
C ASP A 39 14.99 7.38 2.06
N ILE A 40 14.48 6.73 1.00
CA ILE A 40 14.60 7.19 -0.39
C ILE A 40 13.94 8.57 -0.55
N LEU A 41 12.73 8.75 -0.01
CA LEU A 41 12.01 10.01 -0.07
C LEU A 41 12.70 11.12 0.73
N ASP A 42 13.24 10.80 1.91
CA ASP A 42 14.04 11.74 2.72
C ASP A 42 15.30 12.18 1.95
N ALA A 43 16.02 11.24 1.33
CA ALA A 43 17.23 11.52 0.55
C ALA A 43 16.94 12.39 -0.69
N ALA A 44 15.81 12.13 -1.38
CA ALA A 44 15.35 12.97 -2.48
C ALA A 44 15.04 14.40 -2.00
N ARG A 45 14.31 14.53 -0.88
CA ARG A 45 13.83 15.82 -0.36
C ARG A 45 14.90 16.67 0.29
N ASN A 46 15.90 16.06 0.92
CA ASN A 46 17.04 16.79 1.50
C ASN A 46 18.11 17.14 0.46
N GLY A 47 17.95 16.70 -0.79
CA GLY A 47 18.83 17.02 -1.91
C GLY A 47 20.12 16.20 -1.97
N SER A 48 20.30 15.19 -1.10
CA SER A 48 21.41 14.24 -1.21
C SER A 48 21.29 13.31 -2.42
N LYS A 49 20.06 13.07 -2.90
CA LYS A 49 19.72 12.24 -4.06
C LYS A 49 18.69 12.92 -4.95
N LYS A 50 19.05 14.07 -5.54
CA LYS A 50 18.14 14.84 -6.42
C LYS A 50 17.64 14.04 -7.62
N GLU A 51 18.42 13.08 -8.10
CA GLU A 51 18.05 12.18 -9.20
C GLU A 51 16.85 11.28 -8.87
N TRP A 52 16.46 11.16 -7.60
CA TRP A 52 15.27 10.41 -7.15
C TRP A 52 14.02 11.28 -7.00
N GLU A 53 14.09 12.56 -7.37
CA GLU A 53 12.93 13.45 -7.34
C GLU A 53 11.80 12.91 -8.25
N GLY A 54 10.57 12.89 -7.72
CA GLY A 54 9.41 12.31 -8.39
C GLY A 54 9.19 10.83 -8.11
N TYR A 55 10.06 10.16 -7.34
CA TYR A 55 9.80 8.81 -6.85
C TYR A 55 8.49 8.75 -6.07
N LYS A 56 7.70 7.69 -6.35
CA LYS A 56 6.44 7.38 -5.69
C LYS A 56 6.35 5.88 -5.44
N TRP A 57 5.69 5.52 -4.35
CA TRP A 57 5.46 4.14 -3.94
C TRP A 57 3.99 3.88 -3.66
N THR A 58 3.52 2.68 -3.96
CA THR A 58 2.19 2.20 -3.59
C THR A 58 2.34 0.97 -2.71
N CYS A 59 1.81 1.03 -1.48
CA CYS A 59 1.57 -0.16 -0.68
C CYS A 59 0.41 -0.92 -1.33
N GLU A 60 0.67 -2.17 -1.75
CA GLU A 60 -0.28 -2.98 -2.53
C GLU A 60 -1.54 -3.29 -1.74
N ASN A 61 -1.42 -3.41 -0.42
CA ASN A 61 -2.55 -3.70 0.45
C ASN A 61 -2.33 -3.13 1.85
N PHE A 62 -3.43 -3.01 2.60
CA PHE A 62 -3.43 -2.42 3.92
C PHE A 62 -2.75 -3.30 4.99
N TRP A 63 -2.68 -4.62 4.80
CA TRP A 63 -1.95 -5.50 5.71
C TRP A 63 -0.46 -5.10 5.82
N GLN A 64 0.20 -4.74 4.70
CA GLN A 64 1.58 -4.22 4.74
C GLN A 64 1.69 -2.99 5.66
N VAL A 65 0.73 -2.07 5.54
CA VAL A 65 0.70 -0.82 6.31
C VAL A 65 0.41 -1.09 7.79
N GLU A 66 -0.56 -1.95 8.08
CA GLU A 66 -0.90 -2.36 9.45
C GLU A 66 0.33 -2.90 10.18
N ASN A 67 1.03 -3.87 9.58
CA ASN A 67 2.24 -4.44 10.19
C ASN A 67 3.37 -3.42 10.36
N PHE A 68 3.54 -2.49 9.41
CA PHE A 68 4.48 -1.39 9.56
C PHE A 68 4.11 -0.47 10.73
N LEU A 69 2.85 -0.11 10.89
CA LEU A 69 2.40 0.74 11.99
C LEU A 69 2.51 0.06 13.36
N GLU A 70 2.37 -1.26 13.42
CA GLU A 70 2.50 -2.04 14.66
C GLU A 70 3.96 -2.24 15.07
N ASN A 71 4.86 -2.45 14.10
CA ASN A 71 6.23 -2.88 14.37
C ASN A 71 7.31 -1.79 14.19
N CYS A 72 6.97 -0.62 13.64
CA CYS A 72 7.94 0.47 13.43
C CYS A 72 7.98 1.47 14.60
N ASP A 73 9.01 2.31 14.63
CA ASP A 73 9.11 3.41 15.60
C ASP A 73 8.26 4.63 15.19
N GLU A 74 8.03 5.52 16.15
CA GLU A 74 7.18 6.70 15.94
C GLU A 74 7.76 7.71 14.93
N GLU A 75 9.08 7.72 14.72
CA GLU A 75 9.69 8.60 13.73
C GLU A 75 9.27 8.17 12.31
N TYR A 76 9.43 6.88 11.99
CA TYR A 76 9.03 6.33 10.71
C TYR A 76 7.53 6.42 10.48
N LYS A 77 6.69 6.15 11.49
CA LYS A 77 5.23 6.31 11.36
C LYS A 77 4.83 7.74 11.01
N ARG A 78 5.44 8.73 11.67
CA ARG A 78 5.19 10.16 11.37
C ARG A 78 5.64 10.53 9.96
N LYS A 79 6.81 10.04 9.52
CA LYS A 79 7.30 10.26 8.14
C LYS A 79 6.40 9.59 7.11
N PHE A 80 5.96 8.36 7.37
CA PHE A 80 5.02 7.63 6.53
C PHE A 80 3.75 8.45 6.31
N THR A 81 3.04 8.83 7.37
CA THR A 81 1.81 9.64 7.26
C THR A 81 2.06 10.97 6.54
N LYS A 82 3.20 11.63 6.78
CA LYS A 82 3.60 12.84 6.04
C LYS A 82 3.71 12.58 4.54
N TYR A 83 4.33 11.47 4.13
CA TYR A 83 4.52 11.15 2.71
C TYR A 83 3.27 10.63 2.03
N VAL A 84 2.36 10.00 2.76
CA VAL A 84 1.02 9.68 2.28
C VAL A 84 0.22 10.96 2.00
N LYS A 85 0.20 11.90 2.96
CA LYS A 85 -0.42 13.24 2.76
C LYS A 85 0.18 14.03 1.60
N ALA A 86 1.45 13.83 1.31
CA ALA A 86 2.14 14.48 0.19
C ALA A 86 1.88 13.80 -1.17
N GLY A 87 1.15 12.67 -1.21
CA GLY A 87 0.88 11.91 -2.43
C GLY A 87 2.14 11.25 -3.03
N LEU A 88 3.15 10.97 -2.19
CA LEU A 88 4.37 10.25 -2.57
C LEU A 88 4.32 8.78 -2.19
N ILE A 89 3.52 8.44 -1.17
CA ILE A 89 3.15 7.08 -0.85
C ILE A 89 1.63 6.98 -1.03
N ASP A 90 1.17 5.99 -1.78
CA ASP A 90 -0.24 5.62 -1.85
C ASP A 90 -0.49 4.33 -1.08
N ILE A 91 -1.72 4.16 -0.59
CA ILE A 91 -2.16 2.97 0.16
C ILE A 91 -3.39 2.42 -0.54
N SER A 92 -3.24 1.25 -1.14
CA SER A 92 -4.37 0.46 -1.58
C SER A 92 -5.19 0.00 -0.37
N LEU A 93 -6.50 0.26 -0.42
CA LEU A 93 -7.42 -0.04 0.69
C LEU A 93 -7.85 -1.51 0.74
N THR A 94 -7.51 -2.34 -0.26
CA THR A 94 -7.69 -3.79 -0.11
C THR A 94 -6.80 -4.29 1.01
N TYR A 95 -7.29 -5.20 1.85
CA TYR A 95 -6.49 -5.66 3.00
C TYR A 95 -5.39 -6.65 2.60
N LEU A 96 -5.73 -7.60 1.73
CA LEU A 96 -4.85 -8.63 1.16
C LEU A 96 -5.37 -8.99 -0.25
N ASN A 97 -4.57 -9.70 -1.03
CA ASN A 97 -5.03 -10.40 -2.24
C ASN A 97 -5.82 -11.66 -1.85
N MET A 98 -7.00 -11.47 -1.25
CA MET A 98 -7.81 -12.57 -0.72
C MET A 98 -8.47 -13.39 -1.84
N THR A 99 -8.71 -14.68 -1.57
CA THR A 99 -9.50 -15.54 -2.45
C THR A 99 -11.00 -15.28 -2.31
N GLU A 100 -11.80 -15.68 -3.30
CA GLU A 100 -13.27 -15.60 -3.29
C GLU A 100 -13.98 -16.55 -2.32
N LEU A 101 -13.25 -17.24 -1.45
CA LEU A 101 -13.84 -18.06 -0.38
C LEU A 101 -14.20 -17.23 0.86
N VAL A 102 -13.83 -15.95 0.88
CA VAL A 102 -14.10 -15.03 1.99
C VAL A 102 -15.53 -14.50 1.91
N ASP A 103 -16.24 -14.53 3.03
CA ASP A 103 -17.60 -14.00 3.13
C ASP A 103 -17.61 -12.45 3.07
N ASN A 104 -18.71 -11.87 2.58
CA ASN A 104 -18.89 -10.42 2.48
C ASN A 104 -18.69 -9.69 3.82
N GLU A 105 -19.13 -10.27 4.94
CA GLU A 105 -18.94 -9.64 6.26
C GLU A 105 -17.46 -9.49 6.60
N ILE A 106 -16.66 -10.53 6.33
CA ILE A 106 -15.22 -10.49 6.55
C ILE A 106 -14.57 -9.49 5.60
N LEU A 107 -14.98 -9.50 4.33
CA LEU A 107 -14.46 -8.57 3.34
C LEU A 107 -14.72 -7.10 3.74
N ASP A 108 -15.94 -6.78 4.15
CA ASP A 108 -16.34 -5.46 4.66
C ASP A 108 -15.46 -5.04 5.83
N GLN A 109 -15.29 -5.91 6.83
CA GLN A 109 -14.44 -5.66 8.00
C GLN A 109 -12.97 -5.41 7.60
N LYS A 110 -12.47 -6.14 6.59
CA LYS A 110 -11.10 -5.99 6.11
C LYS A 110 -10.86 -4.67 5.37
N PHE A 111 -11.79 -4.23 4.53
CA PHE A 111 -11.72 -2.89 3.92
C PHE A 111 -11.86 -1.78 4.97
N GLN A 112 -12.68 -2.00 6.00
CA GLN A 112 -12.93 -1.01 7.04
C GLN A 112 -11.65 -0.61 7.79
N LYS A 113 -10.73 -1.55 8.02
CA LYS A 113 -9.43 -1.23 8.64
C LYS A 113 -8.67 -0.12 7.91
N GLY A 114 -8.62 -0.20 6.57
CA GLY A 114 -7.96 0.80 5.73
C GLY A 114 -8.71 2.13 5.74
N ARG A 115 -10.04 2.10 5.59
CA ARG A 115 -10.90 3.29 5.62
C ARG A 115 -10.78 4.05 6.94
N GLU A 116 -10.86 3.36 8.07
CA GLU A 116 -10.71 3.99 9.39
C GLU A 116 -9.33 4.63 9.56
N TYR A 117 -8.27 3.98 9.07
CA TYR A 117 -6.94 4.57 9.10
C TYR A 117 -6.88 5.86 8.27
N ALA A 118 -7.47 5.84 7.06
CA ALA A 118 -7.56 7.00 6.19
C ALA A 118 -8.32 8.16 6.87
N GLU A 119 -9.50 7.88 7.42
CA GLU A 119 -10.35 8.84 8.13
C GLU A 119 -9.64 9.45 9.35
N ARG A 120 -9.11 8.61 10.24
CA ARG A 120 -8.39 9.05 11.45
C ARG A 120 -7.22 9.96 11.13
N ASN A 121 -6.56 9.74 10.00
CA ASN A 121 -5.39 10.53 9.58
C ASN A 121 -5.72 11.64 8.57
N GLN A 122 -6.99 11.79 8.18
CA GLN A 122 -7.45 12.74 7.15
C GLN A 122 -6.69 12.55 5.83
N LEU A 123 -6.67 11.30 5.34
CA LEU A 123 -6.05 10.90 4.09
C LEU A 123 -7.14 10.72 3.03
N ASP A 124 -6.91 11.28 1.84
CA ASP A 124 -7.80 11.11 0.69
C ASP A 124 -7.36 9.88 -0.12
N LEU A 125 -7.76 8.69 0.36
CA LEU A 125 -7.47 7.40 -0.25
C LEU A 125 -8.76 6.84 -0.87
N ASN A 126 -8.68 6.44 -2.14
CA ASN A 126 -9.84 5.99 -2.92
C ASN A 126 -9.51 4.88 -3.92
N SER A 127 -8.39 4.19 -3.73
CA SER A 127 -7.89 3.17 -4.63
C SER A 127 -7.85 1.79 -3.96
N ALA A 128 -8.03 0.75 -4.79
CA ALA A 128 -7.72 -0.62 -4.44
C ALA A 128 -6.89 -1.22 -5.60
N MET A 129 -5.74 -1.78 -5.25
CA MET A 129 -4.86 -2.53 -6.12
C MET A 129 -5.01 -4.00 -5.80
N THR A 130 -5.17 -4.81 -6.84
CA THR A 130 -5.28 -6.26 -6.73
C THR A 130 -4.48 -6.88 -7.85
N ALA A 131 -3.67 -7.89 -7.54
CA ALA A 131 -2.88 -8.63 -8.51
C ALA A 131 -2.87 -10.12 -8.15
N ASP A 132 -2.70 -10.95 -9.15
CA ASP A 132 -2.52 -12.41 -9.02
C ASP A 132 -3.60 -13.14 -8.21
N ILE A 133 -4.87 -12.83 -8.51
CA ILE A 133 -6.05 -13.48 -7.93
C ILE A 133 -6.82 -14.25 -9.01
N ASN A 134 -7.48 -15.35 -8.63
CA ASN A 134 -8.15 -16.29 -9.55
C ASN A 134 -9.50 -15.80 -10.13
N GLY A 135 -9.83 -14.53 -9.92
CA GLY A 135 -11.10 -13.87 -10.26
C GLY A 135 -11.77 -13.24 -9.04
N PHE A 136 -12.58 -12.21 -9.27
CA PHE A 136 -13.43 -11.58 -8.25
C PHE A 136 -14.90 -11.93 -8.50
N SER A 137 -15.65 -12.18 -7.43
CA SER A 137 -17.10 -12.16 -7.46
C SER A 137 -17.61 -10.72 -7.43
N TRP A 138 -18.91 -10.56 -7.69
CA TRP A 138 -19.56 -9.26 -7.57
C TRP A 138 -19.59 -8.73 -6.13
N GLY A 139 -19.49 -9.61 -5.12
CA GLY A 139 -19.43 -9.23 -3.71
C GLY A 139 -18.24 -8.32 -3.42
N TYR A 140 -17.08 -8.60 -4.03
CA TYR A 140 -15.91 -7.73 -3.89
C TYR A 140 -16.14 -6.31 -4.41
N ALA A 141 -16.73 -6.19 -5.60
CA ALA A 141 -17.03 -4.89 -6.19
C ALA A 141 -18.07 -4.11 -5.37
N GLU A 142 -19.10 -4.79 -4.85
CA GLU A 142 -20.13 -4.18 -4.01
C GLU A 142 -19.54 -3.66 -2.70
N THR A 143 -18.74 -4.48 -2.00
CA THR A 143 -18.09 -4.11 -0.74
C THR A 143 -17.06 -2.99 -0.92
N LEU A 144 -16.29 -3.00 -2.01
CA LEU A 144 -15.34 -1.93 -2.34
C LEU A 144 -16.04 -0.58 -2.54
N GLY A 145 -17.25 -0.58 -3.09
CA GLY A 145 -18.04 0.63 -3.38
C GLY A 145 -18.77 1.23 -2.18
N ARG A 146 -18.69 0.62 -0.99
CA ARG A 146 -19.29 1.11 0.27
C ARG A 146 -18.31 2.04 1.01
#